data_AF-A0A270B546-F1
#
_entry.id   AF-A0A270B546-F1
#
_cell.length_a   1.000
_cell.length_b   1.000
_cell.length_c   1.000
_cell.angle_alpha   90.00
_cell.angle_beta   90.00
_cell.angle_gamma   90.00
#
_symmetry.space_group_name_H-M   'P 1'
#
loop_
_entity.id
_entity.type
_entity.pdbx_description
1 polymer ?
#
loop_
_entity_poly.entity_id
_entity_poly.type
_entity_poly.pdbx_seq_one_letter_code
_entity_poly.pdbx_strand_id
1 'polypeptide(L)'
;QLQSLSRAYEELTHDIISSKNRLHKYLQLTFPELETIFNNSRGVNYWYLVELFPHCQDVRNLEVSTIAKQIKDFKGYGINRAQKLAIKLKHLADLAYPAVDQDDPERDEVVYYANRLLRLTADRERRS
;
A
#
# COMPACT_ATOMS: atom_id res chain seq x y z
N GLN A 1 -32.05 -12.48 9.92
CA GLN A 1 -31.15 -12.21 8.78
C GLN A 1 -30.46 -10.85 8.91
N LEU A 2 -31.14 -9.75 9.27
CA LEU A 2 -30.50 -8.44 9.51
C LEU A 2 -29.38 -8.45 10.59
N GLN A 3 -29.57 -9.19 11.68
CA GLN A 3 -28.59 -9.25 12.78
C GLN A 3 -27.27 -9.96 12.40
N SER A 4 -27.29 -10.98 11.53
CA SER A 4 -26.06 -11.65 11.08
C SER A 4 -25.28 -10.82 10.06
N LEU A 5 -25.97 -10.03 9.22
CA LEU A 5 -25.31 -9.10 8.29
C LEU A 5 -24.62 -7.95 9.02
N SER A 6 -25.23 -7.39 10.08
CA SER A 6 -24.59 -6.35 10.92
C SER A 6 -23.29 -6.86 11.55
N ARG A 7 -23.32 -8.05 12.15
CA ARG A 7 -22.14 -8.67 12.77
C ARG A 7 -21.03 -8.95 11.75
N ALA A 8 -21.37 -9.52 10.60
CA ALA A 8 -20.39 -9.80 9.55
C ALA A 8 -19.74 -8.53 8.96
N TYR A 9 -20.46 -7.40 8.97
CA TYR A 9 -19.92 -6.10 8.56
C TYR A 9 -19.06 -5.45 9.65
N GLU A 10 -19.46 -5.56 10.92
CA GLU A 10 -18.68 -5.10 12.08
C GLU A 10 -17.34 -5.85 12.17
N GLU A 11 -17.37 -7.19 12.03
CA GLU A 11 -16.16 -8.03 12.00
C GLU A 11 -15.22 -7.63 10.84
N LEU A 12 -15.76 -7.45 9.64
CA LEU A 12 -14.99 -7.01 8.48
C LEU A 12 -14.35 -5.63 8.69
N THR A 13 -15.08 -4.71 9.31
CA THR A 13 -14.58 -3.37 9.64
C THR A 13 -13.43 -3.45 10.65
N HIS A 14 -13.58 -4.28 11.70
CA HIS A 14 -12.55 -4.51 12.69
C HIS A 14 -11.28 -5.10 12.06
N ASP A 15 -11.42 -6.09 11.16
CA ASP A 15 -10.31 -6.72 10.45
C ASP A 15 -9.56 -5.74 9.55
N ILE A 16 -10.28 -4.85 8.86
CA ILE A 16 -9.67 -3.79 8.04
C ILE A 16 -8.87 -2.83 8.93
N ILE A 17 -9.43 -2.38 10.06
CA ILE A 17 -8.75 -1.47 10.98
C ILE A 17 -7.49 -2.12 11.55
N SER A 18 -7.60 -3.36 12.04
CA SER A 18 -6.47 -4.11 12.59
C SER A 18 -5.36 -4.32 11.56
N SER A 19 -5.72 -4.67 10.32
CA SER A 19 -4.76 -4.86 9.24
C SER A 19 -4.07 -3.56 8.84
N LYS A 20 -4.80 -2.43 8.80
CA LYS A 20 -4.21 -1.10 8.57
C LYS A 20 -3.20 -0.73 9.65
N ASN A 21 -3.52 -0.98 10.91
CA ASN A 21 -2.63 -0.64 12.03
C ASN A 21 -1.34 -1.48 11.99
N ARG A 22 -1.45 -2.78 11.66
CA ARG A 22 -0.27 -3.64 11.50
C ARG A 22 0.57 -3.23 10.31
N LEU A 23 -0.07 -2.96 9.15
CA LEU A 23 0.64 -2.44 7.98
C LEU A 23 1.38 -1.14 8.29
N HIS A 24 0.71 -0.19 8.94
CA HIS A 24 1.32 1.07 9.35
C HIS A 24 2.59 0.84 10.18
N LYS A 25 2.52 -0.03 11.20
CA LYS A 25 3.67 -0.35 12.04
C LYS A 25 4.87 -0.85 11.25
N TYR A 26 4.69 -1.83 10.35
CA TYR A 26 5.79 -2.37 9.56
C TYR A 26 6.28 -1.40 8.48
N LEU A 27 5.37 -0.60 7.91
CA LEU A 27 5.72 0.41 6.94
C LEU A 27 6.56 1.53 7.56
N GLN A 28 6.35 1.86 8.83
CA GLN A 28 7.21 2.81 9.55
C GLN A 28 8.66 2.33 9.69
N LEU A 29 8.89 1.02 9.63
CA LEU A 29 10.24 0.45 9.72
C LEU A 29 10.93 0.40 8.35
N THR A 30 10.17 0.18 7.28
CA THR A 30 10.71 -0.12 5.93
C THR A 30 10.65 1.06 4.97
N PHE A 31 9.58 1.86 5.02
CA PHE A 31 9.38 2.99 4.12
C PHE A 31 8.37 4.01 4.66
N PRO A 32 8.67 4.70 5.77
CA PRO A 32 7.72 5.59 6.46
C PRO A 32 7.18 6.73 5.56
N GLU A 33 8.01 7.26 4.66
CA GLU A 33 7.68 8.38 3.77
C GLU A 33 6.58 8.02 2.77
N LEU A 34 6.39 6.74 2.45
CA LEU A 34 5.36 6.26 1.53
C LEU A 34 3.95 6.65 1.98
N GLU A 35 3.72 6.80 3.29
CA GLU A 35 2.41 7.23 3.82
C GLU A 35 1.99 8.62 3.37
N THR A 36 2.95 9.48 3.04
CA THR A 36 2.72 10.87 2.60
C THR A 36 2.37 10.96 1.11
N ILE A 37 2.41 9.85 0.38
CA ILE A 37 2.29 9.88 -1.07
C ILE A 37 0.87 10.24 -1.52
N PHE A 38 -0.15 9.83 -0.76
CA PHE A 38 -1.55 10.21 -0.97
C PHE A 38 -2.06 11.05 0.21
N ASN A 39 -2.33 12.33 -0.04
CA ASN A 39 -2.85 13.29 0.94
C ASN A 39 -4.30 12.97 1.36
N ASN A 40 -4.55 11.85 2.04
CA ASN A 40 -5.81 11.41 2.70
C ASN A 40 -6.71 10.38 1.97
N SER A 41 -6.40 9.93 0.75
CA SER A 41 -7.18 8.87 0.07
C SER A 41 -6.41 7.56 -0.04
N ARG A 42 -6.36 6.79 1.06
CA ARG A 42 -5.80 5.44 1.10
C ARG A 42 -6.81 4.43 0.52
N GLY A 43 -6.92 4.42 -0.80
CA GLY A 43 -7.77 3.48 -1.56
C GLY A 43 -7.00 2.24 -2.04
N VAL A 44 -7.64 1.41 -2.86
CA VAL A 44 -7.07 0.17 -3.42
C VAL A 44 -5.70 0.41 -4.09
N ASN A 45 -5.56 1.52 -4.82
CA ASN A 45 -4.30 1.89 -5.48
C ASN A 45 -3.15 2.18 -4.50
N TYR A 46 -3.43 2.56 -3.25
CA TYR A 46 -2.40 2.70 -2.23
C TYR A 46 -1.90 1.32 -1.79
N TRP A 47 -2.79 0.35 -1.59
CA TRP A 47 -2.39 -1.01 -1.21
C TRP A 47 -1.56 -1.69 -2.31
N TYR A 48 -1.92 -1.51 -3.59
CA TYR A 48 -1.08 -2.00 -4.69
C TYR A 48 0.30 -1.34 -4.72
N LEU A 49 0.38 -0.05 -4.38
CA LEU A 49 1.67 0.64 -4.34
C LEU A 49 2.57 0.09 -3.22
N VAL A 50 2.00 -0.12 -2.03
CA VAL A 50 2.70 -0.69 -0.87
C VAL A 50 3.09 -2.14 -1.11
N GLU A 51 2.26 -2.91 -1.82
CA GLU A 51 2.59 -4.28 -2.24
C GLU A 51 3.77 -4.32 -3.22
N LEU A 52 3.79 -3.42 -4.22
CA LEU A 52 4.86 -3.37 -5.22
C LEU A 52 6.18 -2.84 -4.66
N PHE A 53 6.11 -1.92 -3.69
CA PHE A 53 7.27 -1.23 -3.13
C PHE A 53 7.24 -1.28 -1.59
N PRO A 54 7.40 -2.46 -0.98
CA PRO A 54 7.30 -2.62 0.46
C PRO A 54 8.47 -1.96 1.21
N HIS A 55 9.62 -1.76 0.55
CA HIS A 55 10.78 -1.09 1.12
C HIS A 55 11.25 0.05 0.21
N CYS A 56 11.87 1.09 0.78
CA CYS A 56 12.40 2.21 -0.02
C CYS A 56 13.46 1.77 -1.05
N GLN A 57 14.14 0.65 -0.82
CA GLN A 57 15.22 0.17 -1.68
C GLN A 57 14.67 -0.45 -2.96
N ASP A 58 13.47 -1.05 -2.91
CA ASP A 58 12.75 -1.53 -4.09
C ASP A 58 12.53 -0.39 -5.12
N VAL A 59 12.34 0.84 -4.65
CA VAL A 59 12.21 2.04 -5.50
C VAL A 59 13.57 2.60 -5.91
N ARG A 60 14.54 2.65 -4.99
CA ARG A 60 15.89 3.16 -5.28
C ARG A 60 16.60 2.36 -6.37
N ASN A 61 16.35 1.06 -6.42
CA ASN A 61 16.94 0.15 -7.40
C ASN A 61 16.33 0.29 -8.82
N LEU A 62 15.24 1.06 -8.97
CA LEU A 62 14.51 1.16 -10.23
C LEU A 62 14.57 2.58 -10.82
N GLU A 63 14.58 2.63 -12.15
CA GLU A 63 14.41 3.88 -12.89
C GLU A 63 12.96 4.38 -12.83
N VAL A 64 12.79 5.70 -12.88
CA VAL A 64 11.46 6.35 -12.84
C VAL A 64 10.54 5.82 -13.95
N SER A 65 11.09 5.53 -15.14
CA SER A 65 10.33 4.97 -16.26
C SER A 65 9.78 3.57 -15.97
N THR A 66 10.55 2.73 -15.27
CA THR A 66 10.12 1.39 -14.86
C THR A 66 9.02 1.46 -13.81
N ILE A 67 9.19 2.31 -12.80
CA ILE A 67 8.18 2.56 -11.76
C ILE A 67 6.89 3.08 -12.40
N ALA A 68 6.99 4.05 -13.32
CA ALA A 68 5.82 4.60 -14.01
C ALA A 68 5.10 3.55 -14.86
N LYS A 69 5.84 2.62 -15.48
CA LYS A 69 5.25 1.51 -16.23
C LYS A 69 4.46 0.57 -15.32
N GLN A 70 4.99 0.22 -14.15
CA GLN A 70 4.29 -0.62 -13.16
C GLN A 70 3.03 0.06 -12.62
N ILE A 71 3.10 1.36 -12.30
CA ILE A 71 1.96 2.14 -11.79
C ILE A 71 0.87 2.33 -12.86
N LYS A 72 1.23 2.36 -14.15
CA LYS A 72 0.27 2.54 -15.26
C LYS A 72 -0.77 1.41 -15.29
N ASP A 73 -0.44 0.22 -14.80
CA ASP A 73 -1.35 -0.92 -14.76
C ASP A 73 -2.43 -0.77 -13.67
N PHE A 74 -2.30 0.22 -12.78
CA PHE A 74 -3.31 0.51 -11.77
C PHE A 74 -4.57 1.11 -12.40
N LYS A 75 -5.73 0.68 -11.91
CA LYS A 75 -7.02 1.17 -12.39
C LYS A 75 -7.12 2.69 -12.20
N GLY A 76 -7.37 3.40 -13.31
CA GLY A 76 -7.53 4.86 -13.32
C GLY A 76 -6.24 5.67 -13.44
N TYR A 77 -5.08 5.03 -13.67
CA TYR A 77 -3.83 5.74 -13.91
C TYR A 77 -3.52 5.88 -15.40
N GLY A 78 -3.52 7.13 -15.89
CA GLY A 78 -2.93 7.48 -17.18
C GLY A 78 -1.41 7.67 -17.08
N ILE A 79 -0.72 7.64 -18.23
CA ILE A 79 0.75 7.71 -18.30
C ILE A 79 1.32 8.93 -17.57
N ASN A 80 0.70 10.10 -17.71
CA ASN A 80 1.15 11.33 -17.05
C ASN A 80 0.99 11.27 -15.52
N ARG A 81 -0.06 10.59 -15.03
CA ARG A 81 -0.31 10.42 -13.60
C ARG A 81 0.65 9.41 -13.00
N ALA A 82 0.92 8.32 -13.72
CA ALA A 82 1.90 7.32 -13.34
C ALA A 82 3.32 7.91 -13.28
N GLN A 83 3.72 8.70 -14.28
CA GLN A 83 5.03 9.38 -14.29
C GLN A 83 5.19 10.34 -13.11
N LYS A 84 4.18 11.18 -12.83
CA LYS A 84 4.21 12.09 -11.68
C LYS A 84 4.32 11.34 -10.35
N LEU A 85 3.58 10.22 -10.21
CA LEU A 85 3.65 9.41 -9.01
C LEU A 85 5.01 8.71 -8.88
N ALA A 86 5.59 8.21 -9.96
CA ALA A 86 6.91 7.59 -9.98
C ALA A 86 8.02 8.56 -9.57
N ILE A 87 7.98 9.81 -10.07
CA ILE A 87 8.94 10.85 -9.67
C ILE A 87 8.81 11.15 -8.17
N LYS A 88 7.57 11.34 -7.68
CA LYS A 88 7.32 11.57 -6.26
C LYS A 88 7.81 10.39 -5.40
N LEU A 89 7.52 9.16 -5.83
CA LEU A 89 7.92 7.95 -5.13
C LEU A 89 9.44 7.83 -5.06
N LYS A 90 10.15 8.11 -6.16
CA LYS A 90 11.62 8.11 -6.18
C LYS A 90 12.20 9.12 -5.19
N HIS A 91 11.66 10.34 -5.18
CA HIS A 91 12.08 11.37 -4.23
C HIS A 91 11.85 10.95 -2.77
N LEU A 92 10.69 10.37 -2.45
CA LEU A 92 10.40 9.85 -1.10
C LEU A 92 11.36 8.72 -0.74
N ALA A 93 11.64 7.82 -1.67
CA ALA A 93 12.58 6.72 -1.44
C ALA A 93 13.99 7.23 -1.18
N ASP A 94 14.46 8.25 -1.89
CA ASP A 94 15.79 8.83 -1.68
C ASP A 94 15.90 9.53 -0.32
N LEU A 95 14.80 10.12 0.19
CA LEU A 95 14.74 10.73 1.53
C LEU A 95 14.59 9.70 2.66
N ALA A 96 14.12 8.49 2.35
CA ALA A 96 13.78 7.50 3.36
C ALA A 96 14.98 7.03 4.17
N TYR A 97 14.78 6.85 5.48
CA TYR A 97 15.77 6.20 6.33
C TYR A 97 15.12 4.97 6.98
N PRO A 98 15.19 3.79 6.34
CA PRO A 98 14.58 2.58 6.87
C PRO A 98 15.31 2.15 8.15
N ALA A 99 14.57 1.61 9.11
CA ALA A 99 15.07 1.07 10.36
C ALA A 99 15.53 -0.40 10.23
N VAL A 100 15.22 -1.04 9.10
CA VAL A 100 15.50 -2.44 8.78
C VAL A 100 16.11 -2.54 7.38
N ASP A 101 16.71 -3.68 7.05
CA ASP A 101 17.26 -3.95 5.73
C ASP A 101 16.17 -4.45 4.76
N GLN A 102 16.46 -4.39 3.44
CA GLN A 102 15.51 -4.83 2.41
C GLN A 102 15.19 -6.34 2.46
N ASP A 103 16.05 -7.13 3.10
CA ASP A 103 15.93 -8.59 3.18
C ASP A 103 15.37 -9.05 4.54
N ASP A 104 15.00 -8.11 5.41
CA ASP A 104 14.41 -8.37 6.71
C ASP A 104 12.92 -8.76 6.60
N PRO A 105 12.40 -9.57 7.56
CA PRO A 105 11.04 -10.13 7.50
C PRO A 105 9.94 -9.06 7.54
N GLU A 106 10.22 -7.86 8.05
CA GLU A 106 9.30 -6.72 8.04
C GLU A 106 8.82 -6.37 6.64
N ARG A 107 9.67 -6.55 5.61
CA ARG A 107 9.29 -6.35 4.21
C ARG A 107 8.16 -7.30 3.81
N ASP A 108 8.28 -8.57 4.17
CA ASP A 108 7.28 -9.59 3.83
C ASP A 108 5.97 -9.35 4.59
N GLU A 109 6.05 -8.88 5.84
CA GLU A 109 4.88 -8.47 6.61
C GLU A 109 4.14 -7.29 5.95
N VAL A 110 4.86 -6.29 5.41
CA VAL A 110 4.25 -5.19 4.63
C VAL A 110 3.47 -5.74 3.43
N VAL A 111 4.09 -6.62 2.63
CA VAL A 111 3.44 -7.24 1.47
C VAL A 111 2.21 -8.05 1.90
N TYR A 112 2.31 -8.81 2.98
CA TYR A 112 1.22 -9.62 3.52
C TYR A 112 0.00 -8.77 3.91
N TYR A 113 0.20 -7.70 4.70
CA TYR A 113 -0.91 -6.85 5.13
C TYR A 113 -1.48 -5.99 3.99
N ALA A 114 -0.66 -5.55 3.03
CA ALA A 114 -1.16 -4.89 1.82
C ALA A 114 -2.10 -5.82 1.02
N ASN A 115 -1.69 -7.06 0.79
CA ASN A 115 -2.50 -8.09 0.14
C ASN A 115 -3.78 -8.41 0.92
N ARG A 116 -3.69 -8.51 2.25
CA ARG A 116 -4.88 -8.71 3.10
C ARG A 116 -5.86 -7.55 2.95
N LEU A 117 -5.40 -6.31 2.92
CA LEU A 117 -6.25 -5.12 2.76
C LEU A 117 -6.91 -5.05 1.38
N LEU A 118 -6.22 -5.46 0.32
CA LEU A 118 -6.82 -5.60 -1.02
C LEU A 118 -8.01 -6.56 -0.98
N ARG A 119 -7.85 -7.74 -0.37
CA ARG A 119 -8.92 -8.74 -0.24
C ARG A 119 -10.08 -8.23 0.62
N LEU A 120 -9.80 -7.70 1.81
CA LEU A 120 -10.84 -7.20 2.71
C LEU A 120 -11.62 -6.01 2.11
N THR A 121 -10.94 -5.14 1.34
CA THR A 121 -11.61 -4.02 0.66
C THR A 121 -12.53 -4.52 -0.45
N ALA A 122 -12.10 -5.51 -1.24
CA ALA A 122 -12.93 -6.14 -2.26
C ALA A 122 -14.13 -6.90 -1.65
N ASP A 123 -13.95 -7.55 -0.50
CA ASP A 123 -15.03 -8.20 0.25
C ASP A 123 -16.08 -7.20 0.72
N ARG A 124 -15.63 -6.02 1.17
CA ARG A 124 -16.51 -4.94 1.60
C ARG A 124 -17.32 -4.38 0.43
N GLU A 125 -16.71 -4.18 -0.73
CA GLU A 125 -17.40 -3.70 -1.94
C GLU A 125 -18.45 -4.71 -2.44
N ARG A 126 -18.22 -6.02 -2.30
CA ARG A 126 -19.19 -7.05 -2.69
C ARG A 126 -20.38 -7.18 -1.74
N ARG A 127 -20.24 -6.73 -0.49
CA ARG A 127 -21.27 -6.79 0.55
C ARG A 127 -22.01 -5.46 0.75
N SER A 128 -21.55 -4.39 0.10
CA SER A 128 -22.17 -3.07 0.03
C SER A 128 -23.25 -3.02 -1.04
#